data_AF-A0A7G2CDG0-F1
#
_entry.id   AF-A0A7G2CDG0-F1
#
_cell.length_a   1.000
_cell.length_b   1.000
_cell.length_c   1.000
_cell.angle_alpha   90.00
_cell.angle_beta   90.00
_cell.angle_gamma   90.00
#
_symmetry.space_group_name_H-M   'P 1'
#
loop_
_entity.id
_entity.type
_entity.pdbx_description
1 polymer ?
#
loop_
_entity_poly.entity_id
_entity_poly.type
_entity_poly.pdbx_seq_one_letter_code
_entity_poly.pdbx_strand_id
1 'polypeptide(L)'
;MSFLQDISQYMDYFEESPPLALAAVNSRAREYGERHEKGILRCNVTSGDDGLRRVVYAHSSDVASLKRVQWWVKRQREYPVQIVVEFNGTESLADIPIWETLSQQLCKSKVEHLFHVRIKKVQSLLPFAVLLKRSDGVLLDRCTLTTLEALGRLGRLRRVDLSSCDGAFTLDPLSTCPNLTSVSVEYSHDVTSPEALWKLQNLKHVVLRGCGITSVAFLSGCTSLESVNVCSSRNLNSLVGLSGLKNLQIVNASHSGIESIECLTGCLSLQLLDVSCCKSLTSLEGLSGLQNLREVLASYSTLMILAD
;
A
#
# COMPACT_ATOMS: atom_id res chain seq x y z
N MET A 1 -31.82 -17.30 33.35
CA MET A 1 -30.45 -17.22 32.80
C MET A 1 -30.29 -17.95 31.45
N SER A 2 -31.36 -18.16 30.65
CA SER A 2 -31.29 -18.87 29.36
C SER A 2 -31.65 -18.02 28.12
N PHE A 3 -31.97 -16.73 28.27
CA PHE A 3 -32.44 -15.88 27.16
C PHE A 3 -31.32 -15.24 26.32
N LEU A 4 -30.05 -15.39 26.69
CA LEU A 4 -28.91 -14.72 26.03
C LEU A 4 -28.01 -15.67 25.21
N GLN A 5 -28.45 -16.91 24.96
CA GLN A 5 -27.55 -17.96 24.50
C GLN A 5 -27.12 -17.87 23.03
N ASP A 6 -27.81 -17.10 22.18
CA ASP A 6 -27.37 -16.96 20.78
C ASP A 6 -27.79 -15.64 20.13
N ILE A 7 -27.39 -14.50 20.74
CA ILE A 7 -27.59 -13.18 20.11
C ILE A 7 -26.89 -13.10 18.74
N SER A 8 -25.88 -13.93 18.49
CA SER A 8 -25.16 -14.01 17.20
C SER A 8 -26.09 -14.18 16.01
N GLN A 9 -27.13 -15.00 16.14
CA GLN A 9 -28.11 -15.25 15.07
C GLN A 9 -28.96 -14.02 14.71
N TYR A 10 -28.99 -13.02 15.59
CA TYR A 10 -29.72 -11.77 15.39
C TYR A 10 -28.82 -10.64 14.89
N MET A 11 -27.51 -10.86 14.79
CA MET A 11 -26.57 -9.81 14.40
C MET A 11 -26.66 -9.50 12.91
N ASP A 12 -26.98 -10.49 12.08
CA ASP A 12 -27.17 -10.35 10.63
C ASP A 12 -28.48 -9.61 10.27
N TYR A 13 -29.38 -9.40 11.25
CA TYR A 13 -30.60 -8.61 11.07
C TYR A 13 -30.35 -7.10 11.14
N PHE A 14 -29.19 -6.66 11.64
CA PHE A 14 -28.89 -5.23 11.68
C PHE A 14 -28.38 -4.77 10.32
N GLU A 15 -29.21 -4.03 9.60
CA GLU A 15 -28.78 -3.34 8.39
C GLU A 15 -27.68 -2.30 8.67
N GLU A 16 -27.47 -1.87 9.92
CA GLU A 16 -26.43 -0.92 10.38
C GLU A 16 -25.50 -1.51 11.46
N SER A 17 -24.56 -0.71 11.99
CA SER A 17 -23.73 -1.12 13.13
C SER A 17 -24.59 -1.55 14.32
N PRO A 18 -24.40 -2.75 14.89
CA PRO A 18 -25.21 -3.20 16.01
C PRO A 18 -25.03 -2.26 17.23
N PRO A 19 -26.12 -1.98 17.98
CA PRO A 19 -26.09 -1.06 19.11
C PRO A 19 -24.99 -1.40 20.13
N LEU A 20 -24.27 -0.40 20.63
CA LEU A 20 -23.19 -0.58 21.62
C LEU A 20 -23.62 -1.41 22.83
N ALA A 21 -24.89 -1.27 23.21
CA ALA A 21 -25.51 -2.01 24.31
C ALA A 21 -25.51 -3.54 24.07
N LEU A 22 -25.70 -4.00 22.83
CA LEU A 22 -25.69 -5.42 22.47
C LEU A 22 -24.26 -6.00 22.43
N ALA A 23 -23.28 -5.20 22.03
CA ALA A 23 -21.87 -5.57 22.15
C ALA A 23 -21.37 -5.57 23.60
N ALA A 24 -22.03 -4.83 24.50
CA ALA A 24 -21.65 -4.76 25.91
C ALA A 24 -22.09 -5.98 26.72
N VAL A 25 -23.17 -6.68 26.32
CA VAL A 25 -23.81 -7.72 27.14
C VAL A 25 -23.12 -9.08 27.13
N ASN A 26 -22.41 -9.49 26.07
CA ASN A 26 -21.54 -10.68 26.13
C ASN A 26 -20.38 -10.65 25.10
N SER A 27 -19.37 -11.51 25.30
CA SER A 27 -18.16 -11.58 24.47
C SER A 27 -18.41 -12.06 23.04
N ARG A 28 -19.36 -12.96 22.80
CA ARG A 28 -19.74 -13.47 21.47
C ARG A 28 -20.51 -12.45 20.64
N ALA A 29 -21.50 -11.78 21.21
CA ALA A 29 -22.24 -10.70 20.56
C ALA A 29 -21.31 -9.54 20.15
N ARG A 30 -20.31 -9.25 20.99
CA ARG A 30 -19.24 -8.30 20.67
C ARG A 30 -18.39 -8.77 19.49
N GLU A 31 -17.91 -10.01 19.52
CA GLU A 31 -17.10 -10.58 18.44
C GLU A 31 -17.86 -10.65 17.11
N TYR A 32 -19.14 -11.00 17.13
CA TYR A 32 -20.00 -10.97 15.95
C TYR A 32 -20.22 -9.55 15.43
N GLY A 33 -20.50 -8.57 16.28
CA GLY A 33 -20.65 -7.19 15.84
C GLY A 33 -19.33 -6.57 15.34
N GLU A 34 -18.19 -7.02 15.87
CA GLU A 34 -16.87 -6.64 15.37
C GLU A 34 -16.56 -7.25 13.99
N ARG A 35 -17.12 -8.42 13.65
CA ARG A 35 -17.00 -9.07 12.34
C ARG A 35 -18.07 -8.65 11.33
N HIS A 36 -19.08 -7.91 11.77
CA HIS A 36 -20.14 -7.38 10.91
C HIS A 36 -19.54 -6.38 9.91
N GLU A 37 -20.05 -6.35 8.67
CA GLU A 37 -19.48 -5.54 7.57
C GLU A 37 -19.40 -4.04 7.91
N LYS A 38 -20.39 -3.52 8.64
CA LYS A 38 -20.43 -2.13 9.12
C LYS A 38 -19.69 -1.90 10.44
N GLY A 39 -19.19 -2.96 11.09
CA GLY A 39 -18.47 -2.95 12.37
C GLY A 39 -19.28 -2.37 13.54
N ILE A 40 -18.64 -2.28 14.72
CA ILE A 40 -19.17 -1.53 15.88
C ILE A 40 -18.37 -0.23 15.99
N LEU A 41 -19.04 0.93 15.86
CA LEU A 41 -18.36 2.24 15.89
C LEU A 41 -17.15 2.33 14.93
N ARG A 42 -17.28 1.70 13.75
CA ARG A 42 -16.21 1.58 12.72
C ARG A 42 -14.98 0.77 13.13
N CYS A 43 -15.08 0.02 14.22
CA CYS A 43 -14.16 -1.07 14.53
C CYS A 43 -14.62 -2.33 13.78
N ASN A 44 -13.74 -2.88 12.95
CA ASN A 44 -14.00 -4.07 12.17
C ASN A 44 -12.88 -5.10 12.40
N VAL A 45 -13.21 -6.38 12.33
CA VAL A 45 -12.26 -7.50 12.27
C VAL A 45 -12.32 -8.04 10.85
N THR A 46 -11.30 -7.71 10.06
CA THR A 46 -11.22 -8.12 8.67
C THR A 46 -10.24 -9.28 8.53
N SER A 47 -10.55 -10.25 7.65
CA SER A 47 -9.58 -11.23 7.18
C SER A 47 -8.88 -10.71 5.92
N GLY A 48 -7.55 -10.65 5.93
CA GLY A 48 -6.74 -10.41 4.73
C GLY A 48 -5.69 -11.51 4.56
N ASP A 49 -4.84 -11.36 3.55
CA ASP A 49 -3.80 -12.34 3.20
C ASP A 49 -2.81 -12.61 4.34
N ASP A 50 -2.66 -11.66 5.27
CA ASP A 50 -1.80 -11.75 6.46
C ASP A 50 -2.55 -12.19 7.73
N GLY A 51 -3.75 -12.76 7.59
CA GLY A 51 -4.60 -13.21 8.69
C GLY A 51 -5.63 -12.19 9.18
N LEU A 52 -6.23 -12.48 10.35
CA LEU A 52 -7.23 -11.61 10.96
C LEU A 52 -6.57 -10.33 11.47
N ARG A 53 -7.22 -9.19 11.23
CA ARG A 53 -6.75 -7.88 11.70
C ARG A 53 -7.89 -7.08 12.27
N ARG A 54 -7.54 -6.24 13.23
CA ARG A 54 -8.46 -5.32 13.89
C ARG A 54 -8.28 -3.95 13.26
N VAL A 55 -9.27 -3.48 12.52
CA VAL A 55 -9.18 -2.23 11.77
C VAL A 55 -10.13 -1.19 12.39
N VAL A 56 -9.62 0.02 12.60
CA VAL A 56 -10.44 1.19 12.87
C VAL A 56 -10.29 2.15 11.71
N TYR A 57 -11.39 2.42 11.00
CA TYR A 57 -11.42 3.44 9.96
C TYR A 57 -12.14 4.69 10.48
N ALA A 58 -11.51 5.85 10.32
CA ALA A 58 -12.02 7.11 10.79
C ALA A 58 -11.70 8.24 9.81
N HIS A 59 -12.62 9.19 9.67
CA HIS A 59 -12.28 10.50 9.12
C HIS A 59 -11.63 11.35 10.20
N SER A 60 -10.92 12.39 9.78
CA SER A 60 -10.21 13.28 10.69
C SER A 60 -11.13 13.87 11.78
N SER A 61 -12.40 14.10 11.47
CA SER A 61 -13.40 14.67 12.38
C SER A 61 -13.96 13.68 13.43
N ASP A 62 -13.71 12.37 13.31
CA ASP A 62 -14.35 11.34 14.15
C ASP A 62 -13.66 11.10 15.51
N VAL A 63 -12.86 12.04 15.99
CA VAL A 63 -12.06 11.84 17.22
C VAL A 63 -12.93 11.53 18.44
N ALA A 64 -14.10 12.16 18.56
CA ALA A 64 -15.01 11.88 19.67
C ALA A 64 -15.43 10.39 19.72
N SER A 65 -15.64 9.79 18.55
CA SER A 65 -15.97 8.36 18.41
C SER A 65 -14.78 7.48 18.79
N LEU A 66 -13.55 7.88 18.43
CA LEU A 66 -12.32 7.16 18.81
C LEU A 66 -12.07 7.13 20.31
N LYS A 67 -12.38 8.23 21.02
CA LYS A 67 -12.32 8.26 22.48
C LYS A 67 -13.25 7.21 23.10
N ARG A 68 -14.43 6.99 22.52
CA ARG A 68 -15.41 5.98 22.98
C ARG A 68 -14.96 4.55 22.73
N VAL A 69 -14.11 4.31 21.73
CA VAL A 69 -13.54 2.99 21.42
C VAL A 69 -12.12 2.78 21.97
N GLN A 70 -11.63 3.66 22.88
CA GLN A 70 -10.29 3.47 23.46
C GLN A 70 -10.12 2.14 24.18
N TRP A 71 -11.17 1.65 24.85
CA TRP A 71 -11.17 0.34 25.50
C TRP A 71 -10.91 -0.77 24.48
N TRP A 72 -11.40 -0.61 23.25
CA TRP A 72 -11.20 -1.54 22.16
C TRP A 72 -9.77 -1.41 21.64
N VAL A 73 -9.36 -0.23 21.22
CA VAL A 73 -8.03 0.02 20.65
C VAL A 73 -6.90 -0.42 21.60
N LYS A 74 -7.07 -0.20 22.91
CA LYS A 74 -6.06 -0.56 23.92
C LYS A 74 -6.06 -2.04 24.33
N ARG A 75 -7.03 -2.82 23.88
CA ARG A 75 -7.10 -4.25 24.21
C ARG A 75 -6.09 -5.01 23.37
N GLN A 76 -5.12 -5.65 24.01
CA GLN A 76 -4.20 -6.55 23.31
C GLN A 76 -4.94 -7.83 22.88
N ARG A 77 -4.70 -8.27 21.65
CA ARG A 77 -5.17 -9.52 21.04
C ARG A 77 -4.00 -10.16 20.30
N GLU A 78 -4.22 -11.34 19.72
CA GLU A 78 -3.24 -12.04 18.88
C GLU A 78 -2.83 -11.23 17.62
N TYR A 79 -3.56 -10.17 17.29
CA TYR A 79 -3.34 -9.34 16.10
C TYR A 79 -3.18 -7.85 16.46
N PRO A 80 -2.24 -7.14 15.81
CA PRO A 80 -2.08 -5.70 16.00
C PRO A 80 -3.33 -4.95 15.54
N VAL A 81 -3.60 -3.80 16.17
CA VAL A 81 -4.69 -2.91 15.73
C VAL A 81 -4.19 -1.98 14.63
N GLN A 82 -4.86 -2.00 13.49
CA GLN A 82 -4.62 -1.07 12.40
C GLN A 82 -5.58 0.11 12.52
N ILE A 83 -5.02 1.31 12.57
CA ILE A 83 -5.80 2.55 12.62
C ILE A 83 -5.56 3.28 11.32
N VAL A 84 -6.65 3.55 10.60
CA VAL A 84 -6.65 4.27 9.34
C VAL A 84 -7.40 5.57 9.54
N VAL A 85 -6.70 6.69 9.41
CA VAL A 85 -7.29 8.02 9.45
C VAL A 85 -7.29 8.66 8.07
N GLU A 86 -8.44 9.16 7.62
CA GLU A 86 -8.58 9.92 6.37
C GLU A 86 -8.70 11.43 6.64
N PHE A 87 -7.76 12.19 6.07
CA PHE A 87 -7.77 13.64 5.96
C PHE A 87 -8.15 14.00 4.53
N ASN A 88 -9.21 14.78 4.34
CA ASN A 88 -9.73 15.16 3.04
C ASN A 88 -9.86 16.68 2.94
N GLY A 89 -9.09 17.28 2.03
CA GLY A 89 -9.08 18.72 1.82
C GLY A 89 -8.46 19.50 2.98
N THR A 90 -8.42 20.82 2.82
CA THR A 90 -7.79 21.74 3.77
C THR A 90 -8.56 21.88 5.09
N GLU A 91 -9.87 21.59 5.09
CA GLU A 91 -10.70 21.58 6.30
C GLU A 91 -10.22 20.56 7.34
N SER A 92 -9.73 19.41 6.88
CA SER A 92 -9.24 18.34 7.76
C SER A 92 -7.92 18.68 8.48
N LEU A 93 -7.21 19.75 8.06
CA LEU A 93 -5.95 20.16 8.67
C LEU A 93 -6.14 20.60 10.14
N ALA A 94 -7.31 21.13 10.49
CA ALA A 94 -7.64 21.54 11.85
C ALA A 94 -7.66 20.36 12.84
N ASP A 95 -7.88 19.13 12.35
CA ASP A 95 -7.97 17.93 13.17
C ASP A 95 -6.60 17.28 13.44
N ILE A 96 -5.54 17.67 12.72
CA ILE A 96 -4.21 17.05 12.81
C ILE A 96 -3.67 17.02 14.25
N PRO A 97 -3.70 18.12 15.04
CA PRO A 97 -3.15 18.10 16.40
C PRO A 97 -3.80 17.06 17.32
N ILE A 98 -5.08 16.77 17.07
CA ILE A 98 -5.84 15.80 17.84
C ILE A 98 -5.38 14.38 17.53
N TRP A 99 -5.14 14.09 16.25
CA TRP A 99 -4.60 12.81 15.78
C TRP A 99 -3.14 12.60 16.15
N GLU A 100 -2.35 13.68 16.22
CA GLU A 100 -1.00 13.63 16.77
C GLU A 100 -1.01 13.25 18.25
N THR A 101 -1.92 13.84 19.03
CA THR A 101 -2.09 13.49 20.44
C THR A 101 -2.50 12.02 20.61
N LEU A 102 -3.44 11.55 19.77
CA LEU A 102 -3.89 10.17 19.80
C LEU A 102 -2.76 9.19 19.43
N SER A 103 -2.02 9.44 18.35
CA SER A 103 -0.91 8.58 17.93
C SER A 103 0.22 8.53 18.98
N GLN A 104 0.47 9.63 19.69
CA GLN A 104 1.39 9.65 20.84
C GLN A 104 0.88 8.78 22.00
N GLN A 105 -0.42 8.82 22.31
CA GLN A 105 -1.00 7.98 23.36
C GLN A 105 -0.91 6.48 23.01
N LEU A 106 -1.11 6.12 21.75
CA LEU A 106 -0.97 4.73 21.29
C LEU A 106 0.46 4.22 21.45
N CYS A 107 1.45 5.03 21.05
CA CYS A 107 2.87 4.71 21.25
C CYS A 107 3.21 4.47 22.73
N LYS A 108 2.58 5.19 23.66
CA LYS A 108 2.77 5.01 25.11
C LYS A 108 2.09 3.76 25.67
N SER A 109 1.02 3.28 25.02
CA SER A 109 0.16 2.22 25.56
C SER A 109 0.74 0.80 25.46
N LYS A 110 1.92 0.61 24.84
CA LYS A 110 2.56 -0.70 24.56
C LYS A 110 1.70 -1.67 23.74
N VAL A 111 0.56 -1.25 23.22
CA VAL A 111 -0.27 -2.06 22.32
C VAL A 111 0.36 -2.06 20.94
N GLU A 112 0.51 -3.24 20.35
CA GLU A 112 0.95 -3.38 18.97
C GLU A 112 -0.09 -2.78 18.03
N HIS A 113 0.33 -1.80 17.24
CA HIS A 113 -0.54 -1.09 16.32
C HIS A 113 0.20 -0.73 15.05
N LEU A 114 -0.57 -0.62 13.97
CA LEU A 114 -0.16 0.00 12.71
C LEU A 114 -0.96 1.28 12.54
N PHE A 115 -0.28 2.37 12.21
CA PHE A 115 -0.92 3.67 12.04
C PHE A 115 -0.81 4.13 10.59
N HIS A 116 -1.94 4.15 9.88
CA HIS A 116 -2.01 4.51 8.47
C HIS A 116 -2.72 5.85 8.30
N VAL A 117 -2.09 6.75 7.53
CA VAL A 117 -2.63 8.08 7.26
C VAL A 117 -2.98 8.16 5.78
N ARG A 118 -4.25 8.41 5.49
CA ARG A 118 -4.73 8.72 4.15
C ARG A 118 -4.95 10.22 4.05
N ILE A 119 -4.31 10.86 3.06
CA ILE A 119 -4.35 12.30 2.84
C ILE A 119 -4.86 12.52 1.42
N LYS A 120 -5.92 13.34 1.29
CA LYS A 120 -6.58 13.57 0.01
C LYS A 120 -6.69 15.06 -0.26
N LYS A 121 -6.49 15.47 -1.52
CA LYS A 121 -6.78 16.84 -1.99
C LYS A 121 -6.06 17.93 -1.17
N VAL A 122 -4.80 17.69 -0.82
CA VAL A 122 -3.93 18.68 -0.16
C VAL A 122 -2.81 19.12 -1.08
N GLN A 123 -2.25 20.30 -0.79
CA GLN A 123 -1.15 20.89 -1.56
C GLN A 123 0.21 20.78 -0.85
N SER A 124 0.23 20.37 0.42
CA SER A 124 1.45 20.25 1.21
C SER A 124 1.33 19.16 2.28
N LEU A 125 2.42 18.44 2.49
CA LEU A 125 2.57 17.45 3.56
C LEU A 125 3.16 18.05 4.85
N LEU A 126 3.59 19.32 4.83
CA LEU A 126 4.19 19.98 6.00
C LEU A 126 3.29 19.93 7.25
N PRO A 127 1.96 20.18 7.17
CA PRO A 127 1.09 20.08 8.33
C PRO A 127 1.09 18.69 8.98
N PHE A 128 1.39 17.64 8.22
CA PHE A 128 1.36 16.25 8.68
C PHE A 128 2.71 15.77 9.23
N ALA A 129 3.77 16.58 9.16
CA ALA A 129 5.15 16.12 9.41
C ALA A 129 5.35 15.46 10.79
N VAL A 130 4.65 15.93 11.83
CA VAL A 130 4.73 15.32 13.17
C VAL A 130 3.92 14.03 13.23
N LEU A 131 2.72 13.99 12.65
CA LEU A 131 1.91 12.77 12.56
C LEU A 131 2.63 11.65 11.79
N LEU A 132 3.20 11.98 10.63
CA LEU A 132 3.87 11.04 9.71
C LEU A 132 5.04 10.28 10.34
N LYS A 133 5.74 10.88 11.33
CA LYS A 133 6.80 10.20 12.11
C LYS A 133 6.33 8.95 12.85
N ARG A 134 5.02 8.79 13.06
CA ARG A 134 4.43 7.64 13.77
C ARG A 134 3.69 6.69 12.84
N SER A 135 3.63 7.00 11.54
CA SER A 135 2.88 6.23 10.56
C SER A 135 3.68 5.06 9.99
N ASP A 136 3.02 3.93 9.85
CA ASP A 136 3.51 2.73 9.16
C ASP A 136 3.13 2.73 7.67
N GLY A 137 2.00 3.38 7.34
CA GLY A 137 1.48 3.50 5.98
C GLY A 137 1.01 4.91 5.66
N VAL A 138 1.32 5.40 4.46
CA VAL A 138 0.83 6.70 3.97
C VAL A 138 0.18 6.50 2.61
N LEU A 139 -1.07 6.97 2.47
CA LEU A 139 -1.80 6.94 1.21
C LEU A 139 -2.12 8.38 0.80
N LEU A 140 -1.61 8.81 -0.34
CA LEU A 140 -1.85 10.13 -0.92
C LEU A 140 -2.77 9.96 -2.13
N ASP A 141 -3.89 10.68 -2.17
CA ASP A 141 -4.87 10.57 -3.26
C ASP A 141 -5.34 11.95 -3.72
N ARG A 142 -5.17 12.24 -5.01
CA ARG A 142 -5.53 13.53 -5.61
C ARG A 142 -4.85 14.72 -4.91
N CYS A 143 -3.59 14.56 -4.50
CA CYS A 143 -2.80 15.64 -3.91
C CYS A 143 -2.02 16.40 -5.00
N THR A 144 -1.85 17.71 -4.84
CA THR A 144 -1.05 18.54 -5.75
C THR A 144 0.21 19.00 -5.02
N LEU A 145 1.28 18.20 -5.08
CA LEU A 145 2.45 18.37 -4.20
C LEU A 145 3.63 18.95 -4.98
N THR A 146 4.46 19.74 -4.29
CA THR A 146 5.75 20.20 -4.83
C THR A 146 6.93 19.38 -4.28
N THR A 147 6.70 18.57 -3.24
CA THR A 147 7.76 17.79 -2.58
C THR A 147 7.20 16.70 -1.68
N LEU A 148 7.99 15.62 -1.50
CA LEU A 148 7.76 14.54 -0.54
C LEU A 148 8.72 14.57 0.65
N GLU A 149 9.43 15.68 0.91
CA GLU A 149 10.42 15.78 2.02
C GLU A 149 9.84 15.40 3.39
N ALA A 150 8.55 15.65 3.64
CA ALA A 150 7.88 15.25 4.88
C ALA A 150 7.79 13.72 5.07
N LEU A 151 7.97 12.94 3.99
CA LEU A 151 8.07 11.48 4.01
C LEU A 151 9.50 10.98 4.20
N GLY A 152 10.49 11.87 4.25
CA GLY A 152 11.89 11.50 4.48
C GLY A 152 12.17 11.10 5.93
N ARG A 153 13.13 10.18 6.10
CA ARG A 153 13.68 9.74 7.39
C ARG A 153 12.64 9.19 8.36
N LEU A 154 11.53 8.66 7.84
CA LEU A 154 10.45 8.07 8.66
C LEU A 154 10.81 6.63 9.04
N GLY A 155 11.29 6.46 10.27
CA GLY A 155 11.78 5.15 10.76
C GLY A 155 10.72 4.05 10.90
N ARG A 156 9.42 4.40 10.90
CA ARG A 156 8.32 3.43 10.97
C ARG A 156 7.68 3.11 9.61
N LEU A 157 7.94 3.94 8.60
CA LEU A 157 7.23 3.85 7.33
C LEU A 157 7.58 2.57 6.59
N ARG A 158 6.56 1.78 6.25
CA ARG A 158 6.66 0.50 5.53
C ARG A 158 5.99 0.55 4.17
N ARG A 159 4.97 1.37 4.01
CA ARG A 159 4.17 1.47 2.79
C ARG A 159 3.85 2.92 2.43
N VAL A 160 4.03 3.26 1.15
CA VAL A 160 3.66 4.55 0.59
C VAL A 160 2.91 4.32 -0.71
N ASP A 161 1.65 4.77 -0.77
CA ASP A 161 0.81 4.69 -1.96
C ASP A 161 0.45 6.11 -2.42
N LEU A 162 0.68 6.43 -3.68
CA LEU A 162 0.29 7.68 -4.33
C LEU A 162 -0.67 7.35 -5.48
N SER A 163 -1.83 8.00 -5.51
CA SER A 163 -2.82 7.83 -6.58
C SER A 163 -3.25 9.19 -7.11
N SER A 164 -3.13 9.39 -8.42
CA SER A 164 -3.56 10.63 -9.08
C SER A 164 -2.98 11.88 -8.41
N CYS A 165 -1.71 11.82 -8.00
CA CYS A 165 -1.01 12.96 -7.43
C CYS A 165 -0.31 13.72 -8.55
N ASP A 166 -0.53 15.04 -8.58
CA ASP A 166 0.01 15.94 -9.59
C ASP A 166 1.08 16.86 -8.98
N GLY A 167 1.93 17.43 -9.84
CA GLY A 167 2.98 18.37 -9.45
C GLY A 167 4.40 17.81 -9.57
N ALA A 168 5.36 18.72 -9.64
CA ALA A 168 6.76 18.38 -9.85
C ALA A 168 7.43 17.95 -8.53
N PHE A 169 7.39 16.65 -8.22
CA PHE A 169 8.11 16.05 -7.09
C PHE A 169 8.81 14.75 -7.50
N THR A 170 9.87 14.40 -6.76
CA THR A 170 10.60 13.13 -6.92
C THR A 170 10.30 12.18 -5.76
N LEU A 171 10.60 10.89 -5.95
CA LEU A 171 10.49 9.88 -4.89
C LEU A 171 11.76 9.79 -4.01
N ASP A 172 12.76 10.65 -4.23
CA ASP A 172 14.05 10.56 -3.52
C ASP A 172 13.95 10.65 -1.99
N PRO A 173 13.04 11.44 -1.39
CA PRO A 173 12.88 11.43 0.06
C PRO A 173 12.58 10.03 0.63
N LEU A 174 11.89 9.17 -0.13
CA LEU A 174 11.57 7.81 0.29
C LEU A 174 12.81 6.92 0.43
N SER A 175 13.89 7.21 -0.31
CA SER A 175 15.17 6.47 -0.22
C SER A 175 15.82 6.52 1.17
N THR A 176 15.37 7.45 2.02
CA THR A 176 15.87 7.64 3.39
C THR A 176 15.05 6.88 4.44
N CYS A 177 14.03 6.11 4.05
CA CYS A 177 13.19 5.32 4.95
C CYS A 177 13.71 3.88 5.07
N PRO A 178 14.35 3.50 6.19
CA PRO A 178 15.08 2.23 6.29
C PRO A 178 14.18 0.98 6.28
N ASN A 179 12.91 1.13 6.66
CA ASN A 179 11.95 0.03 6.79
C ASN A 179 10.91 -0.01 5.66
N LEU A 180 11.12 0.76 4.59
CA LEU A 180 10.18 0.81 3.48
C LEU A 180 10.21 -0.50 2.70
N THR A 181 9.03 -1.13 2.58
CA THR A 181 8.84 -2.43 1.94
C THR A 181 7.98 -2.36 0.69
N SER A 182 7.13 -1.33 0.58
CA SER A 182 6.20 -1.19 -0.53
C SER A 182 6.08 0.27 -0.95
N VAL A 183 6.20 0.52 -2.25
CA VAL A 183 5.94 1.81 -2.89
C VAL A 183 4.99 1.60 -4.05
N SER A 184 3.84 2.28 -4.03
CA SER A 184 2.90 2.33 -5.14
C SER A 184 2.73 3.78 -5.62
N VAL A 185 2.82 3.98 -6.92
CA VAL A 185 2.51 5.24 -7.60
C VAL A 185 1.62 4.90 -8.78
N GLU A 186 0.41 5.43 -8.78
CA GLU A 186 -0.59 5.18 -9.81
C GLU A 186 -1.08 6.50 -10.40
N TYR A 187 -1.19 6.55 -11.73
CA TYR A 187 -1.78 7.66 -12.47
C TYR A 187 -1.18 9.04 -12.13
N SER A 188 0.12 9.07 -11.80
CA SER A 188 0.85 10.29 -11.44
C SER A 188 1.89 10.54 -12.53
N HIS A 189 1.58 11.45 -13.46
CA HIS A 189 2.31 11.62 -14.72
C HIS A 189 3.57 12.45 -14.57
N ASP A 190 3.60 13.36 -13.61
CA ASP A 190 4.72 14.27 -13.33
C ASP A 190 5.85 13.64 -12.50
N VAL A 191 5.66 12.40 -12.03
CA VAL A 191 6.66 11.71 -11.21
C VAL A 191 7.87 11.36 -12.07
N THR A 192 8.98 12.04 -11.81
CA THR A 192 10.25 11.76 -12.46
C THR A 192 10.90 10.52 -11.85
N SER A 193 11.74 9.85 -12.65
CA SER A 193 12.54 8.71 -12.20
C SER A 193 13.39 9.11 -10.98
N PRO A 194 13.24 8.45 -9.82
CA PRO A 194 14.07 8.76 -8.66
C PRO A 194 15.51 8.35 -8.90
N GLU A 195 16.45 9.03 -8.25
CA GLU A 195 17.88 8.74 -8.38
C GLU A 195 18.37 7.73 -7.34
N ALA A 196 17.64 7.59 -6.21
CA ALA A 196 18.19 6.96 -5.01
C ALA A 196 17.41 5.75 -4.46
N LEU A 197 16.32 5.28 -5.09
CA LEU A 197 15.54 4.14 -4.54
C LEU A 197 16.35 2.84 -4.43
N TRP A 198 17.42 2.68 -5.21
CA TRP A 198 18.32 1.52 -5.18
C TRP A 198 18.95 1.26 -3.80
N LYS A 199 18.93 2.24 -2.90
CA LYS A 199 19.40 2.11 -1.51
C LYS A 199 18.46 1.29 -0.63
N LEU A 200 17.20 1.11 -1.02
CA LEU A 200 16.17 0.46 -0.21
C LEU A 200 16.28 -1.06 -0.26
N GLN A 201 17.16 -1.62 0.56
CA GLN A 201 17.40 -3.07 0.60
C GLN A 201 16.22 -3.90 1.11
N ASN A 202 15.25 -3.27 1.79
CA ASN A 202 14.04 -3.94 2.29
C ASN A 202 12.82 -3.80 1.35
N LEU A 203 12.98 -3.11 0.21
CA LEU A 203 11.88 -2.89 -0.73
C LEU A 203 11.52 -4.21 -1.44
N LYS A 204 10.27 -4.64 -1.26
CA LYS A 204 9.73 -5.90 -1.80
C LYS A 204 8.76 -5.69 -2.96
N HIS A 205 7.94 -4.64 -2.88
CA HIS A 205 6.87 -4.41 -3.84
C HIS A 205 6.94 -3.00 -4.41
N VAL A 206 7.02 -2.90 -5.73
CA VAL A 206 6.99 -1.62 -6.45
C VAL A 206 5.87 -1.65 -7.49
N VAL A 207 4.97 -0.68 -7.42
CA VAL A 207 3.93 -0.45 -8.41
C VAL A 207 4.10 0.96 -8.96
N LEU A 208 4.27 1.11 -10.27
CA LEU A 208 4.42 2.36 -11.00
C LEU A 208 3.48 2.31 -12.21
N ARG A 209 2.18 2.43 -11.97
CA ARG A 209 1.15 2.24 -13.00
C ARG A 209 0.78 3.56 -13.65
N GLY A 210 0.82 3.62 -14.97
CA GLY A 210 0.45 4.84 -15.71
C GLY A 210 1.27 6.06 -15.29
N CYS A 211 2.54 5.84 -14.94
CA CYS A 211 3.50 6.89 -14.63
C CYS A 211 4.28 7.30 -15.88
N GLY A 212 4.85 8.51 -15.90
CA GLY A 212 5.67 9.03 -16.99
C GLY A 212 7.11 8.46 -17.05
N ILE A 213 7.37 7.31 -16.42
CA ILE A 213 8.73 6.75 -16.31
C ILE A 213 9.25 6.21 -17.64
N THR A 214 10.55 6.39 -17.88
CA THR A 214 11.25 5.90 -19.08
C THR A 214 12.21 4.74 -18.79
N SER A 215 12.56 4.54 -17.52
CA SER A 215 13.50 3.52 -17.06
C SER A 215 13.17 3.10 -15.64
N VAL A 216 13.56 1.87 -15.28
CA VAL A 216 13.51 1.33 -13.90
C VAL A 216 14.92 1.16 -13.30
N ALA A 217 15.95 1.79 -13.86
CA ALA A 217 17.34 1.66 -13.42
C ALA A 217 17.55 1.93 -11.91
N PHE A 218 16.70 2.78 -11.33
CA PHE A 218 16.69 3.08 -9.90
C PHE A 218 16.29 1.91 -8.99
N LEU A 219 15.87 0.75 -9.54
CA LEU A 219 15.57 -0.48 -8.80
C LEU A 219 16.75 -1.45 -8.73
N SER A 220 17.85 -1.19 -9.44
CA SER A 220 19.00 -2.13 -9.59
C SER A 220 19.64 -2.59 -8.28
N GLY A 221 19.52 -1.81 -7.21
CA GLY A 221 20.03 -2.15 -5.87
C GLY A 221 19.00 -2.76 -4.92
N CYS A 222 17.74 -2.91 -5.30
CA CYS A 222 16.67 -3.40 -4.44
C CYS A 222 16.70 -4.94 -4.36
N THR A 223 17.69 -5.50 -3.67
CA THR A 223 17.97 -6.96 -3.69
C THR A 223 16.85 -7.83 -3.09
N SER A 224 15.97 -7.26 -2.25
CA SER A 224 14.79 -7.95 -1.68
C SER A 224 13.53 -7.81 -2.52
N LEU A 225 13.61 -7.25 -3.72
CA LEU A 225 12.44 -7.00 -4.56
C LEU A 225 11.81 -8.32 -5.02
N GLU A 226 10.52 -8.47 -4.76
CA GLU A 226 9.72 -9.67 -5.04
C GLU A 226 8.72 -9.42 -6.17
N SER A 227 8.18 -8.19 -6.27
CA SER A 227 7.17 -7.84 -7.28
C SER A 227 7.41 -6.44 -7.84
N VAL A 228 7.36 -6.35 -9.18
CA VAL A 228 7.39 -5.09 -9.92
C VAL A 228 6.19 -5.02 -10.87
N ASN A 229 5.40 -3.97 -10.75
CA ASN A 229 4.31 -3.69 -11.67
C ASN A 229 4.52 -2.29 -12.28
N VAL A 230 4.82 -2.25 -13.57
CA VAL A 230 5.00 -1.02 -14.37
C VAL A 230 3.97 -0.93 -15.49
N CYS A 231 2.81 -1.57 -15.30
CA CYS A 231 1.74 -1.62 -16.28
C CYS A 231 1.34 -0.22 -16.77
N SER A 232 1.02 -0.11 -18.05
CA SER A 232 0.61 1.15 -18.70
C SER A 232 1.68 2.25 -18.71
N SER A 233 2.97 1.91 -18.50
CA SER A 233 4.10 2.84 -18.64
C SER A 233 4.57 2.86 -20.10
N ARG A 234 3.85 3.58 -20.96
CA ARG A 234 4.09 3.55 -22.43
C ARG A 234 5.48 4.02 -22.86
N ASN A 235 6.12 4.87 -22.06
CA ASN A 235 7.46 5.40 -22.36
C ASN A 235 8.60 4.54 -21.79
N LEU A 236 8.27 3.50 -21.02
CA LEU A 236 9.25 2.57 -20.46
C LEU A 236 9.68 1.59 -21.55
N ASN A 237 10.91 1.73 -22.04
CA ASN A 237 11.48 0.90 -23.10
C ASN A 237 12.40 -0.22 -22.60
N SER A 238 12.85 -0.15 -21.35
CA SER A 238 13.86 -1.06 -20.80
C SER A 238 13.61 -1.44 -19.34
N LEU A 239 13.85 -2.71 -19.04
CA LEU A 239 13.80 -3.29 -17.69
C LEU A 239 15.19 -3.53 -17.07
N VAL A 240 16.27 -2.94 -17.62
CA VAL A 240 17.66 -3.23 -17.20
C VAL A 240 17.89 -3.09 -15.68
N GLY A 241 17.16 -2.20 -15.00
CA GLY A 241 17.21 -2.06 -13.55
C GLY A 241 16.70 -3.26 -12.75
N LEU A 242 16.14 -4.29 -13.39
CA LEU A 242 15.70 -5.54 -12.75
C LEU A 242 16.74 -6.66 -12.88
N SER A 243 17.83 -6.42 -13.61
CA SER A 243 18.81 -7.46 -13.91
C SER A 243 19.42 -8.07 -12.65
N GLY A 244 19.40 -9.41 -12.59
CA GLY A 244 20.01 -10.16 -11.49
C GLY A 244 19.29 -10.07 -10.14
N LEU A 245 18.06 -9.52 -10.09
CA LEU A 245 17.25 -9.50 -8.86
C LEU A 245 16.72 -10.91 -8.55
N LYS A 246 17.52 -11.69 -7.81
CA LYS A 246 17.27 -13.11 -7.56
C LYS A 246 15.99 -13.42 -6.79
N ASN A 247 15.44 -12.47 -6.04
CA ASN A 247 14.20 -12.63 -5.28
C ASN A 247 12.95 -12.22 -6.07
N LEU A 248 13.12 -11.67 -7.28
CA LEU A 248 12.01 -11.17 -8.09
C LEU A 248 11.17 -12.33 -8.59
N GLN A 249 9.88 -12.33 -8.24
CA GLN A 249 8.92 -13.40 -8.55
C GLN A 249 7.88 -12.95 -9.57
N ILE A 250 7.47 -11.69 -9.53
CA ILE A 250 6.38 -11.17 -10.37
C ILE A 250 6.86 -9.91 -11.09
N VAL A 251 6.74 -9.92 -12.41
CA VAL A 251 6.94 -8.74 -13.25
C VAL A 251 5.71 -8.55 -14.12
N ASN A 252 4.99 -7.44 -13.89
CA ASN A 252 3.96 -6.98 -14.82
C ASN A 252 4.45 -5.72 -15.52
N ALA A 253 4.70 -5.82 -16.81
CA ALA A 253 5.04 -4.70 -17.67
C ALA A 253 4.09 -4.60 -18.87
N SER A 254 2.86 -5.09 -18.73
CA SER A 254 1.83 -5.00 -19.77
C SER A 254 1.55 -3.55 -20.17
N HIS A 255 1.17 -3.34 -21.44
CA HIS A 255 0.90 -2.01 -22.01
C HIS A 255 2.07 -1.01 -21.86
N SER A 256 3.31 -1.49 -21.86
CA SER A 256 4.52 -0.65 -21.86
C SER A 256 5.18 -0.61 -23.24
N GLY A 257 6.22 0.22 -23.38
CA GLY A 257 7.01 0.37 -24.60
C GLY A 257 8.24 -0.55 -24.65
N ILE A 258 8.29 -1.61 -23.84
CA ILE A 258 9.49 -2.45 -23.70
C ILE A 258 9.85 -3.11 -25.02
N GLU A 259 11.14 -3.03 -25.35
CA GLU A 259 11.71 -3.57 -26.59
C GLU A 259 12.41 -4.92 -26.38
N SER A 260 12.98 -5.14 -25.19
CA SER A 260 13.67 -6.38 -24.83
C SER A 260 13.51 -6.74 -23.36
N ILE A 261 13.52 -8.04 -23.07
CA ILE A 261 13.47 -8.62 -21.73
C ILE A 261 14.73 -9.42 -21.37
N GLU A 262 15.80 -9.32 -22.16
CA GLU A 262 17.07 -10.05 -21.94
C GLU A 262 17.67 -9.83 -20.55
N CYS A 263 17.46 -8.64 -19.99
CA CYS A 263 17.88 -8.30 -18.64
C CYS A 263 17.29 -9.22 -17.55
N LEU A 264 16.21 -9.96 -17.82
CA LEU A 264 15.56 -10.85 -16.84
C LEU A 264 16.27 -12.21 -16.67
N THR A 265 17.27 -12.55 -17.50
CA THR A 265 18.03 -13.82 -17.43
C THR A 265 18.52 -14.20 -16.02
N GLY A 266 18.88 -13.23 -15.20
CA GLY A 266 19.37 -13.45 -13.83
C GLY A 266 18.29 -13.53 -12.74
N CYS A 267 17.01 -13.36 -13.09
CA CYS A 267 15.88 -13.34 -12.14
C CYS A 267 15.38 -14.76 -11.85
N LEU A 268 16.23 -15.59 -11.24
CA LEU A 268 16.00 -17.04 -11.12
C LEU A 268 14.74 -17.45 -10.33
N SER A 269 14.17 -16.56 -9.52
CA SER A 269 12.91 -16.81 -8.79
C SER A 269 11.67 -16.33 -9.54
N LEU A 270 11.80 -15.82 -10.77
CA LEU A 270 10.68 -15.28 -11.54
C LEU A 270 9.68 -16.39 -11.83
N GLN A 271 8.41 -16.16 -11.47
CA GLN A 271 7.29 -17.10 -11.60
C GLN A 271 6.26 -16.60 -12.61
N LEU A 272 6.01 -15.29 -12.65
CA LEU A 272 5.05 -14.67 -13.55
C LEU A 272 5.67 -13.47 -14.26
N LEU A 273 5.59 -13.49 -15.59
CA LEU A 273 5.91 -12.36 -16.45
C LEU A 273 4.71 -11.98 -17.32
N ASP A 274 4.23 -10.75 -17.20
CA ASP A 274 3.22 -10.19 -18.09
C ASP A 274 3.81 -9.05 -18.93
N VAL A 275 3.93 -9.29 -20.24
CA VAL A 275 4.35 -8.35 -21.28
C VAL A 275 3.27 -8.24 -22.37
N SER A 276 2.01 -8.46 -21.98
CA SER A 276 0.87 -8.30 -22.90
C SER A 276 0.78 -6.86 -23.41
N CYS A 277 0.39 -6.70 -24.67
CA CYS A 277 0.31 -5.40 -25.34
C CYS A 277 1.63 -4.61 -25.43
N CYS A 278 2.79 -5.27 -25.25
CA CYS A 278 4.10 -4.68 -25.54
C CYS A 278 4.40 -4.77 -27.04
N LYS A 279 3.99 -3.75 -27.80
CA LYS A 279 4.08 -3.74 -29.28
C LYS A 279 5.51 -3.60 -29.83
N SER A 280 6.46 -3.16 -29.01
CA SER A 280 7.86 -3.06 -29.44
C SER A 280 8.67 -4.31 -29.11
N LEU A 281 8.09 -5.26 -28.34
CA LEU A 281 8.76 -6.50 -27.97
C LEU A 281 8.71 -7.49 -29.13
N THR A 282 9.89 -7.84 -29.65
CA THR A 282 10.05 -8.72 -30.82
C THR A 282 10.57 -10.12 -30.47
N SER A 283 11.09 -10.31 -29.26
CA SER A 283 11.66 -11.59 -28.81
C SER A 283 11.34 -11.84 -27.34
N LEU A 284 11.30 -13.12 -26.95
CA LEU A 284 11.28 -13.58 -25.56
C LEU A 284 12.66 -14.06 -25.09
N GLU A 285 13.72 -13.67 -25.79
CA GLU A 285 15.08 -13.93 -25.37
C GLU A 285 15.32 -13.34 -23.96
N GLY A 286 15.97 -14.14 -23.12
CA GLY A 286 16.19 -13.84 -21.72
C GLY A 286 15.33 -14.64 -20.74
N LEU A 287 14.35 -15.40 -21.23
CA LEU A 287 13.59 -16.34 -20.39
C LEU A 287 14.23 -17.73 -20.31
N SER A 288 15.25 -18.00 -21.14
CA SER A 288 15.98 -19.27 -21.11
C SER A 288 16.66 -19.45 -19.75
N GLY A 289 16.46 -20.63 -19.13
CA GLY A 289 17.06 -20.96 -17.84
C GLY A 289 16.29 -20.48 -16.60
N LEU A 290 15.16 -19.77 -16.75
CA LEU A 290 14.29 -19.39 -15.62
C LEU A 290 13.44 -20.57 -15.14
N GLN A 291 14.05 -21.44 -14.32
CA GLN A 291 13.46 -22.72 -13.89
C GLN A 291 12.16 -22.59 -13.06
N ASN A 292 11.94 -21.44 -12.43
CA ASN A 292 10.75 -21.18 -11.62
C ASN A 292 9.61 -20.53 -12.40
N LEU A 293 9.81 -20.20 -13.68
CA LEU A 293 8.83 -19.49 -14.49
C LEU A 293 7.63 -20.39 -14.79
N ARG A 294 6.44 -19.95 -14.38
CA ARG A 294 5.18 -20.72 -14.51
C ARG A 294 4.24 -20.12 -15.54
N GLU A 295 4.26 -18.80 -15.67
CA GLU A 295 3.29 -18.09 -16.50
C GLU A 295 3.98 -16.95 -17.26
N VAL A 296 3.76 -16.92 -18.57
CA VAL A 296 4.18 -15.83 -19.46
C VAL A 296 2.97 -15.36 -20.25
N LEU A 297 2.54 -14.13 -19.99
CA LEU A 297 1.46 -13.47 -20.73
C LEU A 297 2.08 -12.50 -21.72
N ALA A 298 1.96 -12.79 -23.02
CA ALA A 298 2.52 -11.95 -24.09
C ALA A 298 1.50 -11.65 -25.19
N SER A 299 0.21 -11.72 -24.88
CA SER A 299 -0.87 -11.47 -25.83
C SER A 299 -0.76 -10.06 -26.44
N TYR A 300 -1.08 -9.91 -27.73
CA TYR A 300 -1.03 -8.62 -28.45
C TYR A 300 0.35 -7.92 -28.45
N SER A 301 1.43 -8.68 -28.26
CA SER A 301 2.80 -8.26 -28.59
C SER A 301 3.14 -8.68 -30.03
N THR A 302 4.23 -8.14 -30.57
CA THR A 302 4.62 -8.35 -31.98
C THR A 302 5.28 -9.72 -32.21
N LEU A 303 5.33 -10.55 -31.15
CA LEU A 303 5.83 -11.93 -31.17
C LEU A 303 5.07 -12.85 -32.15
N MET A 304 3.83 -12.51 -32.50
CA MET A 304 3.01 -13.27 -33.46
C MET A 304 3.48 -13.19 -34.93
N ILE A 305 4.47 -12.35 -35.27
CA ILE A 305 4.94 -12.20 -36.67
C ILE A 305 6.13 -13.13 -37.00
N LEU A 306 6.65 -13.89 -36.04
CA LEU A 306 7.82 -14.78 -36.24
C LEU A 306 7.48 -16.28 -36.25
N ALA A 307 6.21 -16.63 -36.35
CA ALA A 307 5.73 -18.00 -36.45
C ALA A 307 4.99 -18.22 -37.78
N ASP A 308 5.68 -18.01 -38.91
CA ASP A 308 5.33 -18.52 -40.24
C ASP A 308 6.60 -18.98 -40.96
#